data_AF-A0A812ZJF0-F1
#
_entry.id   AF-A0A812ZJF0-F1
#
_cell.length_a   1.000
_cell.length_b   1.000
_cell.length_c   1.000
_cell.angle_alpha   90.00
_cell.angle_beta   90.00
_cell.angle_gamma   90.00
#
_symmetry.space_group_name_H-M   'P 1'
#
loop_
_entity.id
_entity.type
_entity.pdbx_description
1 polymer ?
#
loop_
_entity_poly.entity_id
_entity_poly.type
_entity_poly.pdbx_seq_one_letter_code
_entity_poly.pdbx_strand_id
1 'polypeptide(L)'
;MADRLAPITAFATSRRHQLIVISCYTRFDNLAHGPRGKEAKKSLYTFWMDTSDGQLVLLSVVQALQCFRPARSLHPARLAPVCASTESVAENGKIDAWSVNPKTGQLANIGSFDAGGTSTCYITLDKACENMLVVNYWNATIGVFALDKATGAVSCRRSLFDPNEGRPMKARHDAHVNHSENDPSAQQERQADPHSHAVILDPFYGRIAYVPDLGMDLIRQFYYDPEAGELTAAGTMSSGPPGRKALGPRYIEFHPTLPICYVVNELASDISVFEFDHEATEAIIKAGRPGAAQAQPTLRLVQSVRTIPDAFPGEANTCGRVAVHSSGNFVLVSNRGHDSITVFRVHYTHGHRGLLSVAVTQHTRGATPRHFQFDSSGQWLITANQDSDNISVFRFNLATGKLEWTGNEYEVPSPNFVCNVVPHQQMAGYDKASAALSKADEALLRHAIECSRRAVKNGNHPFGCVIVVRKSDGDVVETIDAENRVVTDNDPSAHAEMCGVRLLGTAAAAARESKRFDGCSFELFTSTEPCVMCCGAIYWSFMIDRVVYACPEAGLARHAGDDFLASCRETLAKGKRPIKVEGPFLAEEAEQLHAEFWPGFLASLGEVFRGGPEIKPL
;
A
#
# COMPACT_ATOMS: atom_id res chain seq x y z
N MET A 1 31.88 -33.48 -11.37
CA MET A 1 31.87 -33.30 -12.83
C MET A 1 31.47 -31.86 -13.11
N ALA A 2 32.46 -31.09 -13.57
CA ALA A 2 32.45 -29.80 -14.25
C ALA A 2 31.29 -28.80 -14.00
N ASP A 3 31.68 -27.74 -13.31
CA ASP A 3 31.25 -26.34 -13.46
C ASP A 3 30.50 -26.00 -14.76
N ARG A 4 29.29 -25.46 -14.57
CA ARG A 4 28.76 -24.40 -15.44
C ARG A 4 28.24 -23.26 -14.56
N LEU A 5 29.18 -22.58 -13.90
CA LEU A 5 29.00 -21.18 -13.54
C LEU A 5 28.99 -20.39 -14.84
N ALA A 6 27.80 -20.05 -15.33
CA ALA A 6 27.68 -19.04 -16.38
C ALA A 6 28.12 -17.68 -15.79
N PRO A 7 28.90 -16.87 -16.52
CA PRO A 7 29.35 -15.58 -16.02
C PRO A 7 28.16 -14.66 -15.76
N ILE A 8 28.08 -14.11 -14.55
CA ILE A 8 27.13 -13.05 -14.16
C ILE A 8 27.59 -11.76 -14.85
N THR A 9 27.32 -11.64 -16.15
CA THR A 9 27.49 -10.39 -16.90
C THR A 9 26.18 -10.08 -17.61
N ALA A 10 25.64 -8.90 -17.29
CA ALA A 10 24.42 -8.28 -17.83
C ALA A 10 23.06 -8.67 -17.21
N PHE A 11 22.94 -8.69 -15.87
CA PHE A 11 21.65 -8.41 -15.22
C PHE A 11 21.56 -6.90 -14.94
N ALA A 12 21.23 -6.15 -15.99
CA ALA A 12 20.52 -4.89 -15.78
C ALA A 12 19.19 -5.24 -15.07
N THR A 13 18.80 -4.44 -14.09
CA THR A 13 17.54 -4.48 -13.33
C THR A 13 16.34 -4.67 -14.26
N SER A 14 16.00 -5.93 -14.56
CA SER A 14 14.86 -6.27 -15.41
C SER A 14 13.59 -6.27 -14.55
N ARG A 15 12.49 -5.73 -15.09
CA ARG A 15 11.14 -5.68 -14.47
C ARG A 15 10.53 -7.05 -14.08
N ARG A 16 11.27 -8.15 -14.24
CA ARG A 16 10.83 -9.53 -13.95
C ARG A 16 11.13 -9.99 -12.53
N HIS A 17 11.94 -9.26 -11.77
CA HIS A 17 12.38 -9.72 -10.46
C HIS A 17 12.08 -8.69 -9.37
N GLN A 18 11.46 -9.15 -8.29
CA GLN A 18 11.21 -8.37 -7.10
C GLN A 18 12.07 -8.89 -5.94
N LEU A 19 12.69 -7.99 -5.19
CA LEU A 19 13.46 -8.38 -4.01
C LEU A 19 12.53 -8.51 -2.80
N ILE A 20 12.63 -9.64 -2.11
CA ILE A 20 11.86 -9.99 -0.91
C ILE A 20 12.83 -10.24 0.23
N VAL A 21 12.51 -9.72 1.42
CA VAL A 21 13.25 -9.95 2.66
C VAL A 21 12.35 -10.72 3.62
N ILE A 22 12.84 -11.83 4.14
CA ILE A 22 12.17 -12.65 5.16
C ILE A 22 12.92 -12.55 6.47
N SER A 23 12.21 -12.17 7.52
CA SER A 23 12.74 -12.09 8.89
C SER A 23 12.39 -13.35 9.68
N CYS A 24 13.30 -13.76 10.57
CA CYS A 24 13.21 -15.02 11.29
C CYS A 24 13.51 -14.84 12.79
N TYR A 25 12.83 -15.61 13.63
CA TYR A 25 13.16 -15.66 15.06
C TYR A 25 14.46 -16.43 15.29
N THR A 26 15.47 -15.76 15.84
CA THR A 26 16.81 -16.33 16.03
C THR A 26 17.05 -16.90 17.43
N ARG A 27 16.19 -16.56 18.39
CA ARG A 27 16.22 -17.03 19.78
C ARG A 27 14.81 -16.98 20.38
N PHE A 28 14.43 -17.97 21.18
CA PHE A 28 13.09 -18.08 21.79
C PHE A 28 13.04 -17.75 23.28
N ASP A 29 14.19 -17.71 23.95
CA ASP A 29 14.29 -17.53 25.41
C ASP A 29 13.66 -16.25 25.96
N ASN A 30 13.52 -15.22 25.13
CA ASN A 30 13.07 -13.88 25.53
C ASN A 30 12.04 -13.28 24.55
N LEU A 31 11.26 -14.11 23.85
CA LEU A 31 10.15 -13.64 23.02
C LEU A 31 8.88 -13.47 23.86
N ALA A 32 8.00 -12.59 23.40
CA ALA A 32 6.70 -12.42 24.05
C ALA A 32 5.81 -13.66 23.85
N HIS A 33 6.01 -14.42 22.76
CA HIS A 33 5.30 -15.66 22.45
C HIS A 33 6.27 -16.84 22.37
N GLY A 34 5.74 -18.08 22.36
CA GLY A 34 6.53 -19.31 22.17
C GLY A 34 6.37 -19.91 20.77
N PRO A 35 7.29 -19.64 19.82
CA PRO A 35 7.37 -20.39 18.56
C PRO A 35 7.64 -21.87 18.79
N ARG A 36 7.12 -22.72 17.90
CA ARG A 36 7.36 -24.17 17.91
C ARG A 36 8.23 -24.67 16.75
N GLY A 37 8.65 -23.76 15.87
CA GLY A 37 9.62 -24.02 14.81
C GLY A 37 11.06 -24.12 15.35
N LYS A 38 12.04 -23.97 14.47
CA LYS A 38 13.47 -23.97 14.80
C LYS A 38 13.99 -22.54 14.96
N GLU A 39 14.82 -22.31 15.99
CA GLU A 39 15.59 -21.07 16.11
C GLU A 39 16.50 -20.89 14.89
N ALA A 40 16.38 -19.73 14.24
CA ALA A 40 17.11 -19.45 13.02
C ALA A 40 18.56 -19.06 13.30
N LYS A 41 19.52 -19.71 12.63
CA LYS A 41 20.94 -19.31 12.64
C LYS A 41 21.20 -18.04 11.80
N LYS A 42 20.24 -17.65 10.97
CA LYS A 42 20.25 -16.45 10.13
C LYS A 42 19.01 -15.62 10.45
N SER A 43 19.15 -14.31 10.57
CA SER A 43 18.07 -13.41 10.97
C SER A 43 17.23 -12.90 9.81
N LEU A 44 17.89 -12.61 8.68
CA LEU A 44 17.26 -12.06 7.48
C LEU A 44 17.70 -12.88 6.26
N TYR A 45 16.75 -13.25 5.42
CA TYR A 45 16.99 -13.91 4.13
C TYR A 45 16.52 -12.99 3.02
N THR A 46 17.32 -12.82 1.97
CA THR A 46 16.91 -12.03 0.80
C THR A 46 16.76 -12.91 -0.42
N PHE A 47 15.61 -12.79 -1.09
CA PHE A 47 15.23 -13.58 -2.26
C PHE A 47 14.93 -12.66 -3.43
N TRP A 48 15.26 -13.08 -4.64
CA TRP A 48 14.57 -12.60 -5.83
C TRP A 48 13.34 -13.45 -6.11
N MET A 49 12.20 -12.81 -6.29
CA MET A 49 10.99 -13.42 -6.81
C MET A 49 10.89 -13.15 -8.31
N ASP A 50 10.80 -14.19 -9.13
CA ASP A 50 10.39 -14.06 -10.52
C ASP A 50 8.88 -13.79 -10.58
N THR A 51 8.50 -12.61 -11.06
CA THR A 51 7.10 -12.17 -11.10
C THR A 51 6.29 -12.85 -12.20
N SER A 52 6.90 -13.68 -13.05
CA SER A 52 6.20 -14.44 -14.08
C SER A 52 5.61 -15.76 -13.59
N ASP A 53 6.23 -16.39 -12.58
CA ASP A 53 5.80 -17.69 -12.05
C ASP A 53 5.83 -17.80 -10.50
N GLY A 54 6.28 -16.76 -9.81
CA GLY A 54 6.33 -16.69 -8.35
C GLY A 54 7.45 -17.53 -7.74
N GLN A 55 8.47 -17.96 -8.50
CA GLN A 55 9.63 -18.65 -7.92
C GLN A 55 10.52 -17.69 -7.13
N LEU A 56 11.02 -18.15 -5.97
CA LEU A 56 12.01 -17.46 -5.15
C LEU A 56 13.40 -18.06 -5.34
N VAL A 57 14.39 -17.21 -5.56
CA VAL A 57 15.82 -17.54 -5.62
C VAL A 57 16.52 -16.85 -4.45
N LEU A 58 17.10 -17.63 -3.55
CA LEU A 58 17.87 -17.10 -2.42
C LEU A 58 19.13 -16.39 -2.93
N LEU A 59 19.35 -15.16 -2.48
CA LEU A 59 20.51 -14.35 -2.86
C LEU A 59 21.51 -14.20 -1.73
N SER A 60 21.04 -13.83 -0.53
CA SER A 60 21.91 -13.58 0.61
C SER A 60 21.21 -13.84 1.94
N VAL A 61 22.01 -13.94 3.00
CA VAL A 61 21.53 -14.10 4.37
C VAL A 61 22.34 -13.23 5.32
N VAL A 62 21.69 -12.72 6.37
CA VAL A 62 22.33 -12.02 7.50
C VAL A 62 22.46 -12.99 8.67
N GLN A 63 23.62 -13.02 9.32
CA GLN A 63 23.86 -13.93 10.44
C GLN A 63 23.03 -13.50 11.66
N ALA A 64 22.56 -14.45 12.47
CA ALA A 64 21.73 -14.15 13.65
C ALA A 64 22.38 -13.14 14.62
N LEU A 65 23.71 -13.17 14.75
CA LEU A 65 24.46 -12.25 15.62
C LEU A 65 24.40 -10.78 15.18
N GLN A 66 23.98 -10.51 13.94
CA GLN A 66 23.95 -9.16 13.38
C GLN A 66 22.56 -8.49 13.50
N CYS A 67 21.50 -9.27 13.75
CA CYS A 67 20.16 -8.77 14.07
C CYS A 67 19.45 -9.83 14.91
N PHE A 68 19.32 -9.60 16.21
CA PHE A 68 18.69 -10.57 17.10
C PHE A 68 17.17 -10.40 17.05
N ARG A 69 16.44 -11.50 16.78
CA ARG A 69 14.97 -11.58 16.85
C ARG A 69 14.26 -10.44 16.09
N PRO A 70 14.51 -10.24 14.78
CA PRO A 70 13.77 -9.25 14.00
C PRO A 70 12.26 -9.57 14.02
N ALA A 71 11.40 -8.62 14.36
CA ALA A 71 9.95 -8.81 14.48
C ALA A 71 9.15 -8.25 13.29
N ARG A 72 9.59 -7.13 12.72
CA ARG A 72 8.96 -6.49 11.57
C ARG A 72 10.02 -5.83 10.70
N SER A 73 9.84 -5.89 9.39
CA SER A 73 10.69 -5.17 8.43
C SER A 73 9.87 -4.28 7.50
N LEU A 74 10.34 -3.06 7.25
CA LEU A 74 9.69 -2.04 6.43
C LEU A 74 10.69 -1.49 5.41
N HIS A 75 10.28 -1.41 4.15
CA HIS A 75 11.02 -0.70 3.11
C HIS A 75 10.16 0.45 2.56
N PRO A 76 10.31 1.69 3.05
CA PRO A 76 9.72 2.85 2.40
C PRO A 76 10.17 2.97 0.95
N ALA A 77 9.27 3.00 -0.02
CA ALA A 77 9.66 3.26 -1.42
C ALA A 77 10.36 4.63 -1.63
N ARG A 78 10.20 5.56 -0.68
CA ARG A 78 10.83 6.90 -0.63
C ARG A 78 12.18 6.95 0.10
N LEU A 79 12.56 5.93 0.86
CA LEU A 79 13.87 5.88 1.51
C LEU A 79 14.62 4.62 1.06
N ALA A 80 15.95 4.66 1.11
CA ALA A 80 16.78 3.56 0.63
C ALA A 80 16.89 2.33 1.57
N PRO A 81 16.71 2.41 2.92
CA PRO A 81 16.97 1.25 3.78
C PRO A 81 15.74 0.38 4.04
N VAL A 82 15.99 -0.90 4.33
CA VAL A 82 15.07 -1.77 5.06
C VAL A 82 15.28 -1.49 6.55
N CYS A 83 14.23 -1.07 7.24
CA CYS A 83 14.23 -0.93 8.69
C CYS A 83 13.66 -2.21 9.32
N ALA A 84 14.29 -2.73 10.36
CA ALA A 84 13.83 -3.90 11.11
C ALA A 84 13.74 -3.59 12.61
N SER A 85 12.65 -3.97 13.26
CA SER A 85 12.56 -3.92 14.73
C SER A 85 13.02 -5.23 15.36
N THR A 86 13.54 -5.18 16.58
CA THR A 86 13.90 -6.40 17.34
C THR A 86 12.98 -6.64 18.53
N GLU A 87 12.73 -7.92 18.81
CA GLU A 87 11.82 -8.35 19.87
C GLU A 87 12.59 -8.92 21.06
N SER A 88 12.33 -8.40 22.26
CA SER A 88 12.82 -8.96 23.52
C SER A 88 11.97 -8.48 24.68
N VAL A 89 11.55 -9.38 25.57
CA VAL A 89 10.86 -9.02 26.82
C VAL A 89 11.82 -8.57 27.93
N ALA A 90 13.12 -8.87 27.79
CA ALA A 90 14.12 -8.62 28.82
C ALA A 90 14.95 -7.34 28.61
N GLU A 91 15.07 -6.89 27.36
CA GLU A 91 15.85 -5.71 26.98
C GLU A 91 15.07 -4.86 25.99
N ASN A 92 15.39 -3.56 25.92
CA ASN A 92 14.79 -2.69 24.92
C ASN A 92 15.01 -3.25 23.52
N GLY A 93 13.95 -3.25 22.71
CA GLY A 93 14.06 -3.52 21.30
C GLY A 93 14.87 -2.42 20.60
N LYS A 94 15.30 -2.74 19.39
CA LYS A 94 16.11 -1.87 18.54
C LYS A 94 15.40 -1.64 17.22
N ILE A 95 15.75 -0.53 16.58
CA ILE A 95 15.37 -0.18 15.21
C ILE A 95 16.66 -0.24 14.39
N ASP A 96 16.85 -1.32 13.67
CA ASP A 96 18.01 -1.52 12.80
C ASP A 96 17.69 -1.05 11.38
N ALA A 97 18.55 -0.20 10.81
CA ALA A 97 18.46 0.22 9.42
C ALA A 97 19.49 -0.55 8.57
N TRP A 98 19.07 -1.04 7.41
CA TRP A 98 19.87 -1.86 6.51
C TRP A 98 19.84 -1.29 5.10
N SER A 99 21.00 -0.92 4.57
CA SER A 99 21.14 -0.66 3.14
C SER A 99 21.05 -1.97 2.36
N VAL A 100 20.47 -1.91 1.16
CA VAL A 100 20.25 -3.08 0.30
C VAL A 100 21.04 -2.95 -0.99
N ASN A 101 21.84 -3.97 -1.33
CA ASN A 101 22.38 -4.10 -2.66
C ASN A 101 21.33 -4.76 -3.58
N PRO A 102 20.72 -4.04 -4.54
CA PRO A 102 19.62 -4.59 -5.34
C PRO A 102 20.06 -5.70 -6.31
N LYS A 103 21.35 -5.82 -6.60
CA LYS A 103 21.90 -6.84 -7.52
C LYS A 103 22.22 -8.15 -6.81
N THR A 104 22.70 -8.08 -5.57
CA THR A 104 23.15 -9.26 -4.81
C THR A 104 22.21 -9.61 -3.66
N GLY A 105 21.20 -8.77 -3.39
CA GLY A 105 20.33 -8.89 -2.22
C GLY A 105 21.04 -8.63 -0.89
N GLN A 106 22.33 -8.31 -0.88
CA GLN A 106 23.12 -8.17 0.34
C GLN A 106 22.60 -7.01 1.20
N LEU A 107 22.39 -7.28 2.49
CA LEU A 107 22.03 -6.28 3.48
C LEU A 107 23.26 -5.85 4.27
N ALA A 108 23.48 -4.55 4.40
CA ALA A 108 24.53 -3.99 5.27
C ALA A 108 23.89 -3.03 6.28
N ASN A 109 24.12 -3.29 7.57
CA ASN A 109 23.62 -2.46 8.65
C ASN A 109 24.24 -1.06 8.54
N ILE A 110 23.40 -0.03 8.56
CA ILE A 110 23.81 1.39 8.49
C ILE A 110 23.54 2.13 9.80
N GLY A 111 22.90 1.48 10.76
CA GLY A 111 22.57 2.06 12.07
C GLY A 111 21.66 1.16 12.88
N SER A 112 21.72 1.34 14.20
CA SER A 112 20.83 0.70 15.16
C SER A 112 20.48 1.74 16.23
N PHE A 113 19.20 1.85 16.56
CA PHE A 113 18.68 2.83 17.52
C PHE A 113 17.84 2.13 18.59
N ASP A 114 17.89 2.59 19.84
CA ASP A 114 17.09 2.05 20.95
C ASP A 114 15.62 2.47 20.82
N ALA A 115 14.70 1.51 20.79
CA ALA A 115 13.27 1.75 20.62
C ALA A 115 12.56 2.26 21.90
N GLY A 116 13.28 2.33 23.03
CA GLY A 116 12.79 2.88 24.29
C GLY A 116 11.76 2.02 25.01
N GLY A 117 11.68 0.72 24.67
CA GLY A 117 10.77 -0.23 25.31
C GLY A 117 11.00 -1.66 24.81
N THR A 118 10.37 -2.61 25.48
CA THR A 118 10.53 -4.05 25.26
C THR A 118 9.53 -4.60 24.24
N SER A 119 9.94 -5.64 23.51
CA SER A 119 9.17 -6.32 22.46
C SER A 119 8.68 -5.36 21.37
N THR A 120 9.62 -4.66 20.71
CA THR A 120 9.31 -3.77 19.60
C THR A 120 8.76 -4.55 18.40
N CYS A 121 7.44 -4.50 18.24
CA CYS A 121 6.70 -5.38 17.32
C CYS A 121 6.18 -4.65 16.08
N TYR A 122 6.21 -3.31 16.07
CA TYR A 122 5.67 -2.52 14.98
C TYR A 122 6.50 -1.27 14.70
N ILE A 123 6.68 -0.98 13.42
CA ILE A 123 7.26 0.25 12.89
C ILE A 123 6.46 0.67 11.65
N THR A 124 6.21 1.96 11.54
CA THR A 124 5.65 2.62 10.36
C THR A 124 6.23 4.01 10.20
N LEU A 125 5.94 4.65 9.09
CA LEU A 125 6.42 5.99 8.76
C LEU A 125 5.24 6.94 8.61
N ASP A 126 5.50 8.21 8.88
CA ASP A 126 4.58 9.26 8.49
C ASP A 126 4.63 9.55 6.98
N LYS A 127 3.65 10.32 6.51
CA LYS A 127 3.46 10.64 5.09
C LYS A 127 4.67 11.36 4.48
N ALA A 128 5.38 12.15 5.28
CA ALA A 128 6.58 12.88 4.86
C ALA A 128 7.86 12.02 4.92
N CYS A 129 7.80 10.84 5.54
CA CYS A 129 8.96 10.00 5.85
C CYS A 129 10.02 10.73 6.69
N GLU A 130 9.56 11.64 7.55
CA GLU A 130 10.41 12.42 8.47
C GLU A 130 10.40 11.82 9.87
N ASN A 131 9.34 11.09 10.20
CA ASN A 131 9.21 10.42 11.49
C ASN A 131 8.85 8.95 11.30
N MET A 132 9.42 8.12 12.16
CA MET A 132 9.04 6.74 12.37
C MET A 132 8.22 6.62 13.64
N LEU A 133 7.07 5.97 13.54
CA LEU A 133 6.23 5.62 14.67
C LEU A 133 6.44 4.14 15.01
N VAL A 134 6.60 3.85 16.29
CA VAL A 134 7.09 2.57 16.81
C VAL A 134 6.22 2.10 17.96
N VAL A 135 5.94 0.80 18.04
CA VAL A 135 5.21 0.20 19.16
C VAL A 135 6.04 -0.87 19.84
N ASN A 136 6.06 -0.80 21.17
CA ASN A 136 6.67 -1.77 22.07
C ASN A 136 5.54 -2.56 22.76
N TYR A 137 5.35 -3.82 22.38
CA TYR A 137 4.20 -4.63 22.81
C TYR A 137 4.16 -4.86 24.32
N TRP A 138 5.31 -5.18 24.91
CA TRP A 138 5.36 -5.65 26.29
C TRP A 138 5.24 -4.51 27.31
N ASN A 139 5.65 -3.28 26.94
CA ASN A 139 5.38 -2.09 27.76
C ASN A 139 4.18 -1.27 27.25
N ALA A 140 3.55 -1.70 26.15
CA ALA A 140 2.51 -0.97 25.43
C ALA A 140 2.87 0.47 25.00
N THR A 141 4.14 0.86 25.02
CA THR A 141 4.58 2.23 24.70
C THR A 141 4.58 2.48 23.19
N ILE A 142 4.31 3.73 22.82
CA ILE A 142 4.32 4.21 21.44
C ILE A 142 5.37 5.32 21.32
N GLY A 143 6.40 5.11 20.51
CA GLY A 143 7.45 6.10 20.30
C GLY A 143 7.34 6.78 18.94
N VAL A 144 7.76 8.05 18.88
CA VAL A 144 7.97 8.78 17.62
C VAL A 144 9.44 9.16 17.54
N PHE A 145 10.07 8.83 16.42
CA PHE A 145 11.50 9.00 16.18
C PHE A 145 11.73 9.80 14.90
N ALA A 146 12.63 10.77 14.96
CA ALA A 146 13.04 11.52 13.78
C ALA A 146 13.91 10.64 12.86
N LEU A 147 13.78 10.84 11.57
CA LEU A 147 14.59 10.19 10.55
C LEU A 147 15.52 11.19 9.88
N ASP A 148 16.73 10.73 9.58
CA ASP A 148 17.62 11.42 8.68
C ASP A 148 17.13 11.22 7.23
N LYS A 149 16.83 12.33 6.53
CA LYS A 149 16.26 12.29 5.18
C LYS A 149 17.20 11.68 4.13
N ALA A 150 18.51 11.78 4.34
CA ALA A 150 19.49 11.30 3.35
C ALA A 150 19.70 9.78 3.45
N THR A 151 19.70 9.25 4.66
CA THR A 151 20.03 7.85 4.96
C THR A 151 18.82 7.00 5.28
N GLY A 152 17.72 7.61 5.72
CA GLY A 152 16.54 6.93 6.28
C GLY A 152 16.79 6.32 7.66
N ALA A 153 17.95 6.57 8.28
CA ALA A 153 18.27 6.07 9.61
C ALA A 153 17.57 6.91 10.70
N VAL A 154 17.31 6.29 11.85
CA VAL A 154 16.79 6.99 13.02
C VAL A 154 17.85 7.91 13.61
N SER A 155 17.50 9.18 13.82
CA SER A 155 18.42 10.19 14.36
C SER A 155 18.20 10.46 15.85
N CYS A 156 16.95 10.64 16.30
CA CYS A 156 16.63 10.81 17.71
C CYS A 156 15.19 10.40 18.05
N ARG A 157 14.92 10.10 19.32
CA ARG A 157 13.55 9.96 19.84
C ARG A 157 12.95 11.34 20.10
N ARG A 158 11.79 11.64 19.51
CA ARG A 158 11.05 12.89 19.71
C ARG A 158 10.09 12.78 20.89
N SER A 159 9.30 11.71 20.94
CA SER A 159 8.33 11.50 22.01
C SER A 159 8.16 10.01 22.33
N LEU A 160 7.60 9.73 23.51
CA LEU A 160 7.22 8.41 23.97
C LEU A 160 5.91 8.54 24.76
N PHE A 161 4.87 7.85 24.31
CA PHE A 161 3.62 7.71 25.03
C PHE A 161 3.62 6.38 25.78
N ASP A 162 3.26 6.41 27.07
CA ASP A 162 3.13 5.24 27.93
C ASP A 162 1.70 5.15 28.49
N PRO A 163 0.88 4.19 28.04
CA PRO A 163 -0.48 4.05 28.54
C PRO A 163 -0.57 3.56 29.99
N ASN A 164 0.51 2.99 30.54
CA ASN A 164 0.54 2.50 31.92
C ASN A 164 1.12 3.51 32.91
N GLU A 165 1.53 4.69 32.45
CA GLU A 165 2.02 5.80 33.26
C GLU A 165 3.20 5.40 34.18
N GLY A 166 4.14 4.60 33.65
CA GLY A 166 5.31 4.12 34.36
C GLY A 166 5.05 3.00 35.39
N ARG A 167 3.80 2.52 35.52
CA ARG A 167 3.50 1.37 36.38
C ARG A 167 4.09 0.09 35.78
N PRO A 168 4.52 -0.87 36.61
CA PRO A 168 4.94 -2.16 36.12
C PRO A 168 3.76 -2.94 35.53
N MET A 169 4.02 -3.76 34.52
CA MET A 169 3.06 -4.73 33.99
C MET A 169 2.80 -5.82 35.04
N LYS A 170 1.56 -6.29 35.13
CA LYS A 170 1.19 -7.45 35.98
C LYS A 170 1.67 -8.75 35.35
N ALA A 171 1.58 -8.86 34.02
CA ALA A 171 2.11 -9.99 33.27
C ALA A 171 3.61 -10.13 33.50
N ARG A 172 4.07 -11.35 33.80
CA ARG A 172 5.48 -11.64 34.08
C ARG A 172 6.06 -12.52 32.98
N HIS A 173 7.27 -12.19 32.54
CA HIS A 173 7.95 -12.89 31.46
C HIS A 173 8.39 -14.31 31.83
N ASP A 174 8.54 -14.62 33.12
CA ASP A 174 8.98 -15.92 33.65
C ASP A 174 7.89 -17.00 33.62
N ALA A 175 6.63 -16.63 33.35
CA ALA A 175 5.50 -17.57 33.28
C ALA A 175 5.38 -18.31 31.94
N HIS A 176 6.20 -17.98 30.93
CA HIS A 176 6.17 -18.58 29.58
C HIS A 176 4.75 -18.61 28.96
N VAL A 177 4.15 -17.43 28.78
CA VAL A 177 2.82 -17.31 28.16
C VAL A 177 2.87 -17.75 26.70
N ASN A 178 2.17 -18.82 26.37
CA ASN A 178 2.06 -19.26 24.99
C ASN A 178 0.99 -18.45 24.24
N HIS A 179 1.38 -17.35 23.60
CA HIS A 179 0.45 -16.55 22.77
C HIS A 179 -0.09 -17.28 21.52
N SER A 180 0.27 -18.54 21.30
CA SER A 180 -0.31 -19.41 20.27
C SER A 180 -1.52 -20.19 20.76
N GLU A 181 -1.78 -20.20 22.07
CA GLU A 181 -2.99 -20.73 22.71
C GLU A 181 -4.00 -19.61 22.95
N ASN A 182 -5.29 -19.94 22.89
CA ASN A 182 -6.39 -18.97 23.01
C ASN A 182 -7.51 -19.45 23.95
N ASP A 183 -7.18 -20.30 24.91
CA ASP A 183 -8.12 -20.70 25.96
C ASP A 183 -8.42 -19.52 26.92
N PRO A 184 -9.44 -19.63 27.78
CA PRO A 184 -9.81 -18.53 28.69
C PRO A 184 -8.69 -18.07 29.64
N SER A 185 -7.77 -18.95 30.03
CA SER A 185 -6.62 -18.60 30.88
C SER A 185 -5.61 -17.77 30.10
N ALA A 186 -5.28 -18.20 28.89
CA ALA A 186 -4.40 -17.46 27.99
C ALA A 186 -5.00 -16.07 27.65
N GLN A 187 -6.30 -15.99 27.40
CA GLN A 187 -6.98 -14.70 27.18
C GLN A 187 -6.90 -13.79 28.40
N GLN A 188 -7.17 -14.32 29.60
CA GLN A 188 -7.12 -13.53 30.84
C GLN A 188 -5.72 -12.97 31.11
N GLU A 189 -4.68 -13.77 30.87
CA GLU A 189 -3.29 -13.33 31.05
C GLU A 189 -2.90 -12.27 30.02
N ARG A 190 -3.22 -12.48 28.74
CA ARG A 190 -2.94 -11.55 27.64
C ARG A 190 -3.73 -10.25 27.69
N GLN A 191 -4.73 -10.17 28.57
CA GLN A 191 -5.56 -8.98 28.80
C GLN A 191 -5.45 -8.45 30.23
N ALA A 192 -4.46 -8.90 30.99
CA ALA A 192 -4.21 -8.43 32.35
C ALA A 192 -3.71 -6.96 32.39
N ASP A 193 -3.05 -6.53 31.32
CA ASP A 193 -2.46 -5.21 31.12
C ASP A 193 -2.70 -4.69 29.69
N PRO A 194 -2.48 -3.39 29.41
CA PRO A 194 -2.50 -2.85 28.07
C PRO A 194 -1.44 -3.49 27.16
N HIS A 195 -1.77 -3.69 25.88
CA HIS A 195 -0.86 -4.25 24.88
C HIS A 195 -1.08 -3.59 23.52
N SER A 196 -0.50 -2.40 23.32
CA SER A 196 -0.39 -1.75 22.01
C SER A 196 0.30 -2.71 21.02
N HIS A 197 -0.34 -3.01 19.89
CA HIS A 197 0.22 -3.98 18.93
C HIS A 197 0.64 -3.33 17.59
N ALA A 198 0.05 -2.19 17.23
CA ALA A 198 0.38 -1.44 16.02
C ALA A 198 0.07 0.04 16.17
N VAL A 199 0.58 0.86 15.26
CA VAL A 199 0.20 2.28 15.15
C VAL A 199 -0.02 2.63 13.68
N ILE A 200 -1.21 3.09 13.33
CA ILE A 200 -1.63 3.32 11.95
C ILE A 200 -2.08 4.77 11.83
N LEU A 201 -1.48 5.52 10.92
CA LEU A 201 -1.93 6.87 10.59
C LEU A 201 -3.10 6.78 9.60
N ASP A 202 -4.07 7.67 9.75
CA ASP A 202 -5.12 7.83 8.76
C ASP A 202 -4.51 8.20 7.38
N PRO A 203 -4.94 7.56 6.28
CA PRO A 203 -4.34 7.79 4.97
C PRO A 203 -4.78 9.13 4.33
N PHE A 204 -5.87 9.72 4.83
CA PHE A 204 -6.52 10.89 4.24
C PHE A 204 -5.76 12.18 4.59
N TYR A 205 -5.60 12.45 5.87
CA TYR A 205 -4.98 13.64 6.44
C TYR A 205 -3.57 13.35 6.99
N GLY A 206 -3.32 12.14 7.51
CA GLY A 206 -2.07 11.78 8.17
C GLY A 206 -1.85 12.58 9.46
N ARG A 207 -2.93 12.72 10.25
CA ARG A 207 -3.00 13.53 11.48
C ARG A 207 -3.69 12.81 12.64
N ILE A 208 -4.31 11.67 12.40
CA ILE A 208 -4.89 10.81 13.43
C ILE A 208 -4.13 9.49 13.42
N ALA A 209 -3.67 9.06 14.60
CA ALA A 209 -3.06 7.75 14.79
C ALA A 209 -4.01 6.82 15.54
N TYR A 210 -4.15 5.60 15.05
CA TYR A 210 -4.93 4.52 15.64
C TYR A 210 -4.02 3.44 16.18
N VAL A 211 -4.24 3.05 17.43
CA VAL A 211 -3.45 2.02 18.10
C VAL A 211 -4.38 0.94 18.62
N PRO A 212 -4.46 -0.22 17.95
CA PRO A 212 -5.14 -1.37 18.53
C PRO A 212 -4.41 -1.82 19.81
N ASP A 213 -5.15 -1.81 20.91
CA ASP A 213 -4.71 -2.24 22.22
C ASP A 213 -5.34 -3.59 22.53
N LEU A 214 -4.56 -4.66 22.30
CA LEU A 214 -4.99 -6.04 22.44
C LEU A 214 -5.49 -6.32 23.87
N GLY A 215 -4.77 -5.78 24.85
CA GLY A 215 -5.04 -6.04 26.25
C GLY A 215 -6.37 -5.43 26.71
N MET A 216 -6.77 -4.31 26.10
CA MET A 216 -7.92 -3.51 26.53
C MET A 216 -9.16 -3.63 25.62
N ASP A 217 -9.14 -4.50 24.61
CA ASP A 217 -10.24 -4.70 23.64
C ASP A 217 -10.67 -3.43 22.87
N LEU A 218 -9.79 -2.44 22.77
CA LEU A 218 -10.10 -1.12 22.20
C LEU A 218 -9.06 -0.65 21.20
N ILE A 219 -9.43 0.36 20.43
CA ILE A 219 -8.53 1.15 19.59
C ILE A 219 -8.36 2.51 20.26
N ARG A 220 -7.12 2.87 20.55
CA ARG A 220 -6.78 4.22 21.02
C ARG A 220 -6.65 5.15 19.82
N GLN A 221 -7.18 6.34 19.95
CA GLN A 221 -7.12 7.39 18.95
C GLN A 221 -6.20 8.49 19.47
N PHE A 222 -5.34 9.03 18.61
CA PHE A 222 -4.43 10.14 18.93
C PHE A 222 -4.46 11.20 17.84
N TYR A 223 -4.33 12.46 18.22
CA TYR A 223 -3.87 13.51 17.32
C TYR A 223 -2.34 13.39 17.16
N TYR A 224 -1.88 13.32 15.92
CA TYR A 224 -0.48 13.24 15.54
C TYR A 224 0.00 14.59 14.99
N ASP A 225 0.97 15.17 15.69
CA ASP A 225 1.69 16.36 15.26
C ASP A 225 3.02 15.94 14.60
N PRO A 226 3.15 16.00 13.26
CA PRO A 226 4.37 15.56 12.57
C PRO A 226 5.56 16.51 12.78
N GLU A 227 5.33 17.80 13.04
CA GLU A 227 6.41 18.77 13.16
C GLU A 227 7.13 18.60 14.51
N ALA A 228 6.36 18.43 15.58
CA ALA A 228 6.92 18.10 16.88
C ALA A 228 7.26 16.62 17.04
N GLY A 229 6.61 15.75 16.26
CA GLY A 229 6.69 14.30 16.42
C GLY A 229 6.07 13.85 17.74
N GLU A 230 4.84 14.27 18.00
CA GLU A 230 4.11 13.99 19.24
C GLU A 230 2.75 13.35 18.97
N LEU A 231 2.33 12.49 19.89
CA LEU A 231 0.99 11.90 19.93
C LEU A 231 0.24 12.44 21.16
N THR A 232 -0.90 13.08 20.92
CA THR A 232 -1.81 13.54 21.98
C THR A 232 -3.05 12.67 22.00
N ALA A 233 -3.42 12.11 23.16
CA ALA A 233 -4.59 11.24 23.28
C ALA A 233 -5.85 11.96 22.77
N ALA A 234 -6.64 11.26 21.95
CA ALA A 234 -7.80 11.79 21.25
C ALA A 234 -9.08 10.95 21.43
N GLY A 235 -9.12 10.10 22.45
CA GLY A 235 -10.26 9.20 22.74
C GLY A 235 -9.95 7.72 22.47
N THR A 236 -10.98 6.89 22.63
CA THR A 236 -10.92 5.44 22.41
C THR A 236 -12.23 4.93 21.82
N MET A 237 -12.20 3.74 21.23
CA MET A 237 -13.37 3.08 20.65
C MET A 237 -13.24 1.56 20.80
N SER A 238 -14.37 0.87 20.99
CA SER A 238 -14.40 -0.59 21.02
C SER A 238 -13.96 -1.16 19.67
N SER A 239 -13.14 -2.21 19.68
CA SER A 239 -12.71 -2.92 18.47
C SER A 239 -13.77 -3.88 17.89
N GLY A 240 -14.88 -4.06 18.61
CA GLY A 240 -15.96 -4.97 18.22
C GLY A 240 -17.32 -4.59 18.83
N PRO A 241 -18.36 -5.37 18.54
CA PRO A 241 -19.73 -5.05 18.94
C PRO A 241 -19.90 -4.88 20.46
N PRO A 242 -20.83 -4.04 20.94
CA PRO A 242 -21.08 -3.86 22.36
C PRO A 242 -21.31 -5.20 23.09
N GLY A 243 -20.67 -5.36 24.25
CA GLY A 243 -20.79 -6.55 25.09
C GLY A 243 -19.89 -7.73 24.70
N ARG A 244 -19.22 -7.69 23.55
CA ARG A 244 -18.15 -8.65 23.21
C ARG A 244 -16.91 -8.37 24.05
N LYS A 245 -16.19 -9.43 24.42
CA LYS A 245 -14.96 -9.41 25.22
C LYS A 245 -13.95 -10.36 24.59
N ALA A 246 -12.69 -10.26 24.99
CA ALA A 246 -11.59 -11.05 24.44
C ALA A 246 -11.52 -10.89 22.91
N LEU A 247 -11.61 -9.65 22.44
CA LEU A 247 -11.46 -9.27 21.05
C LEU A 247 -9.97 -9.30 20.68
N GLY A 248 -9.16 -8.59 21.44
CA GLY A 248 -7.72 -8.47 21.23
C GLY A 248 -7.36 -7.89 19.87
N PRO A 249 -7.70 -6.62 19.57
CA PRO A 249 -7.38 -6.01 18.28
C PRO A 249 -5.86 -5.97 18.07
N ARG A 250 -5.43 -6.28 16.84
CA ARG A 250 -4.00 -6.48 16.52
C ARG A 250 -3.46 -5.55 15.44
N TYR A 251 -4.16 -5.47 14.32
CA TYR A 251 -3.80 -4.63 13.17
C TYR A 251 -5.01 -3.94 12.59
N ILE A 252 -4.76 -2.79 11.95
CA ILE A 252 -5.74 -2.03 11.19
C ILE A 252 -5.17 -1.83 9.79
N GLU A 253 -6.00 -2.02 8.76
CA GLU A 253 -5.65 -1.71 7.38
C GLU A 253 -6.78 -0.89 6.75
N PHE A 254 -6.44 0.23 6.11
CA PHE A 254 -7.40 1.08 5.42
C PHE A 254 -7.65 0.57 4.01
N HIS A 255 -8.89 0.69 3.55
CA HIS A 255 -9.21 0.48 2.14
C HIS A 255 -8.52 1.56 1.29
N PRO A 256 -7.94 1.23 0.11
CA PRO A 256 -7.17 2.19 -0.69
C PRO A 256 -7.97 3.42 -1.16
N THR A 257 -9.28 3.29 -1.39
CA THR A 257 -10.14 4.36 -1.93
C THR A 257 -11.44 4.61 -1.17
N LEU A 258 -11.74 3.82 -0.13
CA LEU A 258 -13.00 3.95 0.60
C LEU A 258 -12.68 4.52 1.99
N PRO A 259 -13.57 5.32 2.58
CA PRO A 259 -13.47 5.75 3.98
C PRO A 259 -13.83 4.59 4.92
N ILE A 260 -13.09 3.48 4.80
CA ILE A 260 -13.31 2.22 5.49
C ILE A 260 -11.95 1.70 5.98
N CYS A 261 -11.92 1.16 7.19
CA CYS A 261 -10.80 0.36 7.65
C CYS A 261 -11.26 -0.96 8.25
N TYR A 262 -10.32 -1.89 8.30
CA TYR A 262 -10.52 -3.25 8.74
C TYR A 262 -9.61 -3.56 9.91
N VAL A 263 -10.21 -4.00 11.02
CA VAL A 263 -9.51 -4.28 12.27
C VAL A 263 -9.58 -5.77 12.53
N VAL A 264 -8.43 -6.42 12.59
CA VAL A 264 -8.39 -7.84 12.94
C VAL A 264 -8.28 -8.01 14.45
N ASN A 265 -9.20 -8.80 14.99
CA ASN A 265 -9.27 -9.15 16.40
C ASN A 265 -8.64 -10.54 16.58
N GLU A 266 -7.47 -10.55 17.22
CA GLU A 266 -6.61 -11.72 17.39
C GLU A 266 -7.29 -12.81 18.20
N LEU A 267 -7.83 -12.47 19.36
CA LEU A 267 -8.37 -13.42 20.33
C LEU A 267 -9.77 -13.88 19.91
N ALA A 268 -10.59 -12.99 19.34
CA ALA A 268 -11.94 -13.34 18.93
C ALA A 268 -12.02 -14.11 17.59
N SER A 269 -10.91 -14.24 16.85
CA SER A 269 -10.90 -14.83 15.51
C SER A 269 -11.95 -14.22 14.57
N ASP A 270 -12.00 -12.89 14.57
CA ASP A 270 -12.89 -12.10 13.72
C ASP A 270 -12.20 -10.85 13.15
N ILE A 271 -12.85 -10.25 12.16
CA ILE A 271 -12.47 -8.99 11.53
C ILE A 271 -13.65 -8.02 11.63
N SER A 272 -13.38 -6.84 12.18
CA SER A 272 -14.33 -5.74 12.29
C SER A 272 -14.14 -4.75 11.15
N VAL A 273 -15.26 -4.27 10.59
CA VAL A 273 -15.30 -3.23 9.56
C VAL A 273 -15.74 -1.93 10.20
N PHE A 274 -14.98 -0.87 9.98
CA PHE A 274 -15.28 0.47 10.46
C PHE A 274 -15.41 1.45 9.31
N GLU A 275 -16.43 2.30 9.37
CA GLU A 275 -16.51 3.53 8.58
C GLU A 275 -15.66 4.62 9.22
N PHE A 276 -14.95 5.37 8.39
CA PHE A 276 -14.15 6.52 8.77
C PHE A 276 -14.99 7.80 8.66
N ASP A 277 -15.00 8.59 9.74
CA ASP A 277 -15.74 9.84 9.86
C ASP A 277 -14.80 11.04 9.61
N HIS A 278 -14.94 11.63 8.42
CA HIS A 278 -14.18 12.82 8.03
C HIS A 278 -14.52 14.04 8.89
N GLU A 279 -15.78 14.24 9.24
CA GLU A 279 -16.23 15.42 9.99
C GLU A 279 -15.67 15.39 11.42
N ALA A 280 -15.78 14.24 12.09
CA ALA A 280 -15.18 14.05 13.42
C ALA A 280 -13.65 14.21 13.37
N THR A 281 -13.00 13.74 12.31
CA THR A 281 -11.55 13.87 12.14
C THR A 281 -11.13 15.32 11.96
N GLU A 282 -11.79 16.07 11.08
CA GLU A 282 -11.50 17.48 10.84
C GLU A 282 -11.72 18.33 12.08
N ALA A 283 -12.72 18.01 12.90
CA ALA A 283 -12.94 18.66 14.19
C ALA A 283 -11.74 18.48 15.13
N ILE A 284 -11.16 17.27 15.21
CA ILE A 284 -9.95 17.00 16.01
C ILE A 284 -8.76 17.77 15.46
N ILE A 285 -8.54 17.74 14.14
CA ILE A 285 -7.41 18.43 13.50
C ILE A 285 -7.49 19.94 13.76
N LYS A 286 -8.69 20.52 13.64
CA LYS A 286 -8.93 21.95 13.88
C LYS A 286 -8.74 22.33 15.36
N ALA A 287 -9.12 21.46 16.29
CA ALA A 287 -8.91 21.68 17.72
C ALA A 287 -7.41 21.64 18.11
N GLY A 288 -6.59 20.90 17.36
CA GLY A 288 -5.17 20.71 17.64
C GLY A 288 -4.92 19.99 18.97
N ARG A 289 -3.76 20.24 19.60
CA ARG A 289 -3.34 19.53 20.83
C ARG A 289 -4.24 19.71 22.06
N PRO A 290 -4.72 20.92 22.44
CA PRO A 290 -5.33 21.11 23.77
C PRO A 290 -6.79 20.64 23.94
N GLY A 291 -7.46 20.16 22.87
CA GLY A 291 -8.88 19.77 22.89
C GLY A 291 -9.18 18.30 22.57
N ALA A 292 -8.16 17.49 22.26
CA ALA A 292 -8.34 16.16 21.70
C ALA A 292 -8.76 15.09 22.74
N ALA A 293 -8.39 15.24 24.02
CA ALA A 293 -8.48 14.15 25.02
C ALA A 293 -9.88 13.53 25.25
N GLN A 294 -10.95 14.18 24.81
CA GLN A 294 -12.33 13.66 24.83
C GLN A 294 -13.05 13.86 23.48
N ALA A 295 -12.31 13.81 22.38
CA ALA A 295 -12.89 13.94 21.06
C ALA A 295 -13.81 12.77 20.69
N GLN A 296 -14.72 13.03 19.76
CA GLN A 296 -15.60 12.00 19.21
C GLN A 296 -14.78 10.90 18.52
N PRO A 297 -15.22 9.64 18.60
CA PRO A 297 -14.65 8.55 17.82
C PRO A 297 -14.72 8.87 16.32
N THR A 298 -13.59 8.73 15.60
CA THR A 298 -13.54 8.93 14.14
C THR A 298 -13.76 7.66 13.33
N LEU A 299 -13.93 6.52 14.00
CA LEU A 299 -14.27 5.25 13.37
C LEU A 299 -15.56 4.70 13.97
N ARG A 300 -16.47 4.27 13.10
CA ARG A 300 -17.76 3.71 13.48
C ARG A 300 -17.85 2.26 13.04
N LEU A 301 -18.01 1.34 13.99
CA LEU A 301 -18.18 -0.08 13.71
C LEU A 301 -19.47 -0.32 12.92
N VAL A 302 -19.37 -1.03 11.79
CA VAL A 302 -20.51 -1.37 10.93
C VAL A 302 -20.70 -2.86 10.71
N GLN A 303 -19.66 -3.67 10.92
CA GLN A 303 -19.75 -5.13 10.78
C GLN A 303 -18.66 -5.82 11.60
N SER A 304 -18.91 -7.06 12.00
CA SER A 304 -17.88 -8.01 12.44
C SER A 304 -18.15 -9.37 11.80
N VAL A 305 -17.11 -10.01 11.27
CA VAL A 305 -17.20 -11.27 10.53
C VAL A 305 -16.13 -12.25 11.02
N ARG A 306 -16.51 -13.51 11.22
CA ARG A 306 -15.59 -14.59 11.62
C ARG A 306 -14.53 -14.84 10.55
N THR A 307 -13.30 -15.12 10.98
CA THR A 307 -12.18 -15.43 10.08
C THR A 307 -11.94 -16.93 9.91
N ILE A 308 -12.65 -17.75 10.66
CA ILE A 308 -12.62 -19.22 10.61
C ILE A 308 -14.05 -19.76 10.54
N PRO A 309 -14.26 -20.98 10.02
CA PRO A 309 -15.56 -21.63 10.05
C PRO A 309 -16.09 -21.77 11.48
N ASP A 310 -17.40 -21.63 11.67
CA ASP A 310 -18.04 -21.74 13.00
C ASP A 310 -17.83 -23.12 13.65
N ALA A 311 -17.61 -24.16 12.84
CA ALA A 311 -17.32 -25.51 13.32
C ALA A 311 -15.90 -25.69 13.88
N PHE A 312 -14.98 -24.74 13.64
CA PHE A 312 -13.61 -24.81 14.16
C PHE A 312 -13.55 -24.23 15.59
N PRO A 313 -12.87 -24.89 16.54
CA PRO A 313 -12.79 -24.40 17.92
C PRO A 313 -12.02 -23.07 18.00
N GLY A 314 -12.71 -22.00 18.41
CA GLY A 314 -12.12 -20.66 18.52
C GLY A 314 -10.96 -20.55 19.52
N GLU A 315 -10.97 -21.37 20.56
CA GLU A 315 -9.91 -21.46 21.58
C GLU A 315 -8.59 -22.04 21.02
N ALA A 316 -8.65 -22.67 19.85
CA ALA A 316 -7.49 -23.21 19.14
C ALA A 316 -7.04 -22.31 17.98
N ASN A 317 -7.49 -21.05 17.93
CA ASN A 317 -7.11 -20.12 16.86
C ASN A 317 -6.83 -18.71 17.37
N THR A 318 -5.85 -18.05 16.76
CA THR A 318 -5.64 -16.61 16.87
C THR A 318 -5.39 -15.99 15.50
N CYS A 319 -5.89 -14.79 15.24
CA CYS A 319 -5.58 -14.12 13.97
C CYS A 319 -4.14 -13.58 13.95
N GLY A 320 -3.50 -13.60 12.78
CA GLY A 320 -2.18 -13.03 12.55
C GLY A 320 -2.28 -11.67 11.86
N ARG A 321 -2.07 -11.63 10.55
CA ARG A 321 -2.07 -10.40 9.74
C ARG A 321 -3.44 -10.15 9.12
N VAL A 322 -3.80 -8.87 8.95
CA VAL A 322 -4.79 -8.43 7.96
C VAL A 322 -4.08 -7.65 6.85
N ALA A 323 -4.56 -7.77 5.62
CA ALA A 323 -4.10 -6.97 4.48
C ALA A 323 -5.26 -6.69 3.53
N VAL A 324 -5.36 -5.46 3.04
CA VAL A 324 -6.23 -5.11 1.92
C VAL A 324 -5.45 -5.28 0.62
N HIS A 325 -6.02 -6.01 -0.33
CA HIS A 325 -5.42 -6.13 -1.66
C HIS A 325 -5.42 -4.75 -2.35
N SER A 326 -4.38 -4.42 -3.11
CA SER A 326 -4.21 -3.09 -3.75
C SER A 326 -5.37 -2.68 -4.65
N SER A 327 -6.11 -3.63 -5.20
CA SER A 327 -7.34 -3.38 -5.97
C SER A 327 -8.54 -2.92 -5.13
N GLY A 328 -8.45 -2.94 -3.79
CA GLY A 328 -9.57 -2.70 -2.87
C GLY A 328 -10.58 -3.84 -2.75
N ASN A 329 -10.74 -4.64 -3.80
CA ASN A 329 -11.78 -5.68 -3.88
C ASN A 329 -11.72 -6.81 -2.83
N PHE A 330 -10.59 -7.00 -2.13
CA PHE A 330 -10.42 -8.11 -1.19
C PHE A 330 -9.67 -7.70 0.07
N VAL A 331 -10.06 -8.31 1.18
CA VAL A 331 -9.37 -8.24 2.47
C VAL A 331 -8.97 -9.65 2.88
N LEU A 332 -7.74 -9.84 3.35
CA LEU A 332 -7.21 -11.15 3.71
C LEU A 332 -6.80 -11.15 5.17
N VAL A 333 -7.10 -12.23 5.89
CA VAL A 333 -6.70 -12.44 7.28
C VAL A 333 -6.01 -13.78 7.44
N SER A 334 -4.85 -13.83 8.08
CA SER A 334 -4.22 -15.09 8.46
C SER A 334 -4.70 -15.58 9.82
N ASN A 335 -4.81 -16.89 9.96
CA ASN A 335 -5.28 -17.60 11.15
C ASN A 335 -4.21 -18.60 11.60
N ARG A 336 -3.75 -18.46 12.84
CA ARG A 336 -2.75 -19.33 13.48
C ARG A 336 -3.47 -20.37 14.33
N GLY A 337 -3.26 -21.64 14.02
CA GLY A 337 -4.01 -22.76 14.60
C GLY A 337 -4.96 -23.40 13.57
N HIS A 338 -5.84 -22.62 12.93
CA HIS A 338 -6.51 -23.09 11.70
C HIS A 338 -5.55 -23.15 10.50
N ASP A 339 -4.42 -22.44 10.59
CA ASP A 339 -3.33 -22.45 9.60
C ASP A 339 -3.78 -22.11 8.18
N SER A 340 -4.55 -21.02 8.10
CA SER A 340 -5.22 -20.59 6.88
C SER A 340 -5.10 -19.09 6.64
N ILE A 341 -5.36 -18.68 5.40
CA ILE A 341 -5.73 -17.32 5.04
C ILE A 341 -7.20 -17.32 4.61
N THR A 342 -8.01 -16.53 5.29
CA THR A 342 -9.39 -16.25 4.88
C THR A 342 -9.40 -14.98 4.04
N VAL A 343 -9.93 -15.11 2.83
CA VAL A 343 -10.12 -14.02 1.87
C VAL A 343 -11.58 -13.60 1.91
N PHE A 344 -11.80 -12.31 2.12
CA PHE A 344 -13.09 -11.66 2.09
C PHE A 344 -13.22 -10.82 0.84
N ARG A 345 -14.39 -10.82 0.22
CA ARG A 345 -14.76 -9.89 -0.86
C ARG A 345 -15.33 -8.61 -0.26
N VAL A 346 -14.89 -7.48 -0.77
CA VAL A 346 -15.41 -6.15 -0.41
C VAL A 346 -16.64 -5.84 -1.28
N HIS A 347 -17.71 -5.41 -0.64
CA HIS A 347 -18.94 -4.98 -1.31
C HIS A 347 -18.87 -3.48 -1.68
N TYR A 348 -19.37 -3.13 -2.87
CA TYR A 348 -19.41 -1.74 -3.36
C TYR A 348 -20.83 -1.22 -3.62
N THR A 349 -21.85 -2.06 -3.43
CA THR A 349 -23.25 -1.67 -3.60
C THR A 349 -23.66 -0.68 -2.51
N HIS A 350 -24.53 0.27 -2.86
CA HIS A 350 -25.08 1.23 -1.91
C HIS A 350 -25.69 0.52 -0.68
N GLY A 351 -25.47 1.06 0.53
CA GLY A 351 -25.88 0.45 1.80
C GLY A 351 -25.00 -0.70 2.32
N HIS A 352 -24.11 -1.25 1.50
CA HIS A 352 -23.18 -2.31 1.88
C HIS A 352 -21.71 -1.99 1.53
N ARG A 353 -21.42 -0.73 1.18
CA ARG A 353 -20.10 -0.31 0.72
C ARG A 353 -19.05 -0.56 1.81
N GLY A 354 -17.97 -1.25 1.47
CA GLY A 354 -16.90 -1.62 2.40
C GLY A 354 -17.15 -2.90 3.21
N LEU A 355 -18.38 -3.40 3.27
CA LEU A 355 -18.72 -4.62 4.01
C LEU A 355 -18.05 -5.85 3.39
N LEU A 356 -17.93 -6.90 4.19
CA LEU A 356 -17.23 -8.13 3.87
C LEU A 356 -18.15 -9.34 3.78
N SER A 357 -17.89 -10.21 2.81
CA SER A 357 -18.36 -11.59 2.77
C SER A 357 -17.18 -12.53 2.54
N VAL A 358 -17.21 -13.73 3.13
CA VAL A 358 -16.15 -14.73 2.93
C VAL A 358 -16.17 -15.19 1.47
N ALA A 359 -15.03 -15.05 0.78
CA ALA A 359 -14.83 -15.55 -0.57
C ALA A 359 -14.24 -16.97 -0.56
N VAL A 360 -13.16 -17.18 0.20
CA VAL A 360 -12.51 -18.49 0.37
C VAL A 360 -11.65 -18.51 1.63
N THR A 361 -11.47 -19.68 2.22
CA THR A 361 -10.45 -19.94 3.24
C THR A 361 -9.47 -20.97 2.69
N GLN A 362 -8.18 -20.62 2.65
CA GLN A 362 -7.13 -21.44 2.04
C GLN A 362 -6.06 -21.80 3.08
N HIS A 363 -5.76 -23.09 3.23
CA HIS A 363 -4.64 -23.56 4.05
C HIS A 363 -3.31 -23.04 3.51
N THR A 364 -2.41 -22.59 4.39
CA THR A 364 -1.17 -21.89 3.99
C THR A 364 -0.02 -22.82 3.61
N ARG A 365 -0.22 -24.14 3.66
CA ARG A 365 0.82 -25.18 3.43
C ARG A 365 1.93 -25.16 4.48
N GLY A 366 1.61 -24.64 5.65
CA GLY A 366 2.46 -24.72 6.84
C GLY A 366 1.61 -24.49 8.09
N ALA A 367 2.26 -24.23 9.21
CA ALA A 367 1.63 -23.98 10.49
C ALA A 367 1.96 -22.59 11.04
N THR A 368 0.99 -21.95 11.69
CA THR A 368 1.11 -20.63 12.30
C THR A 368 1.54 -19.57 11.27
N PRO A 369 0.70 -19.24 10.26
CA PRO A 369 0.97 -18.16 9.30
C PRO A 369 0.93 -16.79 9.98
N ARG A 370 2.02 -16.43 10.67
CA ARG A 370 2.12 -15.20 11.48
C ARG A 370 2.07 -13.95 10.61
N HIS A 371 2.59 -14.05 9.38
CA HIS A 371 2.61 -12.98 8.42
C HIS A 371 2.47 -13.51 6.99
N PHE A 372 1.96 -12.68 6.10
CA PHE A 372 2.00 -12.90 4.66
C PHE A 372 2.13 -11.55 3.97
N GLN A 373 2.55 -11.52 2.71
CA GLN A 373 2.61 -10.27 1.96
C GLN A 373 2.41 -10.56 0.48
N PHE A 374 1.64 -9.71 -0.19
CA PHE A 374 1.58 -9.70 -1.64
C PHE A 374 2.85 -9.10 -2.21
N ASP A 375 3.29 -9.58 -3.36
CA ASP A 375 4.26 -8.86 -4.18
C ASP A 375 3.74 -7.49 -4.63
N SER A 376 4.60 -6.67 -5.23
CA SER A 376 4.23 -5.31 -5.64
C SER A 376 3.15 -5.26 -6.73
N SER A 377 2.98 -6.33 -7.51
CA SER A 377 1.90 -6.41 -8.50
C SER A 377 0.56 -6.89 -7.91
N GLY A 378 0.54 -7.42 -6.68
CA GLY A 378 -0.64 -8.05 -6.07
C GLY A 378 -0.97 -9.45 -6.59
N GLN A 379 -0.11 -10.05 -7.43
CA GLN A 379 -0.38 -11.31 -8.11
C GLN A 379 0.09 -12.52 -7.29
N TRP A 380 1.14 -12.36 -6.51
CA TRP A 380 1.80 -13.42 -5.74
C TRP A 380 1.70 -13.11 -4.26
N LEU A 381 1.23 -14.07 -3.48
CA LEU A 381 1.14 -13.97 -2.03
C LEU A 381 2.16 -14.93 -1.42
N ILE A 382 3.07 -14.39 -0.60
CA ILE A 382 4.07 -15.14 0.14
C ILE A 382 3.60 -15.27 1.59
N THR A 383 3.52 -16.51 2.08
CA THR A 383 3.17 -16.83 3.47
C THR A 383 4.43 -17.16 4.26
N ALA A 384 4.54 -16.64 5.49
CA ALA A 384 5.56 -17.02 6.47
C ALA A 384 4.92 -17.85 7.58
N ASN A 385 5.14 -19.17 7.53
CA ASN A 385 4.57 -20.11 8.48
C ASN A 385 5.61 -20.40 9.58
N GLN A 386 5.39 -19.79 10.74
CA GLN A 386 6.36 -19.76 11.84
C GLN A 386 6.70 -21.16 12.36
N ASP A 387 5.69 -21.99 12.62
CA ASP A 387 5.89 -23.22 13.38
C ASP A 387 6.27 -24.42 12.48
N SER A 388 6.17 -24.27 11.17
CA SER A 388 6.56 -25.29 10.19
C SER A 388 7.87 -24.97 9.44
N ASP A 389 8.58 -23.92 9.84
CA ASP A 389 9.88 -23.53 9.25
C ASP A 389 9.86 -23.38 7.72
N ASN A 390 8.77 -22.86 7.15
CA ASN A 390 8.66 -22.70 5.70
C ASN A 390 7.99 -21.39 5.28
N ILE A 391 8.34 -20.96 4.07
CA ILE A 391 7.58 -19.98 3.30
C ILE A 391 6.95 -20.68 2.10
N SER A 392 5.73 -20.25 1.75
CA SER A 392 4.95 -20.84 0.65
C SER A 392 4.32 -19.76 -0.20
N VAL A 393 4.33 -19.96 -1.52
CA VAL A 393 3.87 -18.97 -2.50
C VAL A 393 2.55 -19.40 -3.15
N PHE A 394 1.65 -18.44 -3.29
CA PHE A 394 0.35 -18.60 -3.91
C PHE A 394 0.17 -17.57 -5.02
N ARG A 395 -0.48 -17.98 -6.12
CA ARG A 395 -1.02 -17.07 -7.11
C ARG A 395 -2.39 -16.61 -6.67
N PHE A 396 -2.66 -15.31 -6.73
CA PHE A 396 -3.94 -14.73 -6.38
C PHE A 396 -4.82 -14.49 -7.60
N ASN A 397 -6.02 -15.06 -7.60
CA ASN A 397 -7.00 -14.85 -8.65
C ASN A 397 -7.84 -13.61 -8.33
N LEU A 398 -7.54 -12.49 -8.98
CA LEU A 398 -8.24 -11.21 -8.80
C LEU A 398 -9.75 -11.25 -9.10
N ALA A 399 -10.23 -12.18 -9.91
CA ALA A 399 -11.66 -12.26 -10.20
C ALA A 399 -12.41 -12.93 -9.04
N THR A 400 -11.83 -14.00 -8.48
CA THR A 400 -12.53 -14.86 -7.52
C THR A 400 -12.08 -14.67 -6.08
N GLY A 401 -10.90 -14.12 -5.84
CA GLY A 401 -10.22 -14.09 -4.55
C GLY A 401 -9.53 -15.40 -4.17
N LYS A 402 -9.38 -16.35 -5.11
CA LYS A 402 -8.78 -17.66 -4.81
C LYS A 402 -7.26 -17.55 -4.67
N LEU A 403 -6.70 -18.29 -3.72
CA LEU A 403 -5.27 -18.47 -3.54
C LEU A 403 -4.88 -19.85 -4.09
N GLU A 404 -4.20 -19.86 -5.24
CA GLU A 404 -3.75 -21.06 -5.93
C GLU A 404 -2.30 -21.35 -5.54
N TRP A 405 -2.06 -22.48 -4.86
CA TRP A 405 -0.70 -22.86 -4.49
C TRP A 405 0.14 -23.12 -5.74
N THR A 406 1.31 -22.50 -5.82
CA THR A 406 2.16 -22.59 -7.03
C THR A 406 3.00 -23.86 -7.08
N GLY A 407 3.13 -24.58 -5.95
CA GLY A 407 4.14 -25.62 -5.77
C GLY A 407 5.46 -25.09 -5.21
N ASN A 408 5.64 -23.77 -5.11
CA ASN A 408 6.86 -23.17 -4.57
C ASN A 408 6.79 -23.08 -3.05
N GLU A 409 7.73 -23.73 -2.39
CA GLU A 409 7.90 -23.78 -0.94
C GLU A 409 9.40 -23.81 -0.63
N TYR A 410 9.81 -23.12 0.44
CA TYR A 410 11.22 -22.98 0.82
C TYR A 410 11.37 -23.11 2.34
N GLU A 411 12.35 -23.91 2.78
CA GLU A 411 12.69 -24.03 4.20
C GLU A 411 13.36 -22.74 4.67
N VAL A 412 12.72 -22.07 5.63
CA VAL A 412 13.20 -20.87 6.29
C VAL A 412 12.85 -21.03 7.76
N PRO A 413 13.82 -21.21 8.69
CA PRO A 413 13.51 -21.47 10.09
C PRO A 413 12.73 -20.33 10.76
N SER A 414 11.62 -20.64 11.41
CA SER A 414 10.72 -19.72 12.12
C SER A 414 10.52 -18.35 11.44
N PRO A 415 10.03 -18.31 10.18
CA PRO A 415 9.84 -17.08 9.45
C PRO A 415 8.67 -16.32 10.07
N ASN A 416 8.85 -15.04 10.34
CA ASN A 416 7.88 -14.24 11.10
C ASN A 416 7.37 -13.01 10.36
N PHE A 417 8.08 -12.53 9.35
CA PHE A 417 7.72 -11.35 8.59
C PHE A 417 8.19 -11.44 7.14
N VAL A 418 7.36 -10.95 6.23
CA VAL A 418 7.66 -10.84 4.79
C VAL A 418 7.67 -9.37 4.41
N CYS A 419 8.79 -8.87 3.91
CA CYS A 419 8.97 -7.49 3.50
C CYS A 419 9.33 -7.41 2.02
N ASN A 420 8.57 -6.61 1.27
CA ASN A 420 8.90 -6.31 -0.11
C ASN A 420 9.89 -5.17 -0.17
N VAL A 421 10.99 -5.37 -0.90
CA VAL A 421 11.91 -4.29 -1.24
C VAL A 421 11.56 -3.81 -2.64
N VAL A 422 10.85 -2.68 -2.68
CA VAL A 422 10.57 -1.98 -3.93
C VAL A 422 11.82 -1.15 -4.26
N PRO A 423 12.53 -1.42 -5.35
CA PRO A 423 13.74 -0.67 -5.67
C PRO A 423 13.45 0.83 -5.71
N HIS A 424 14.33 1.65 -5.14
CA HIS A 424 14.31 3.13 -5.23
C HIS A 424 14.35 3.65 -6.70
N GLN A 425 14.37 2.75 -7.69
CA GLN A 425 14.11 3.04 -9.10
C GLN A 425 12.66 2.76 -9.50
N GLN A 426 11.70 3.30 -8.75
CA GLN A 426 10.33 3.51 -9.25
C GLN A 426 9.61 4.73 -8.64
N MET A 427 10.30 5.54 -7.82
CA MET A 427 9.96 6.96 -7.60
C MET A 427 11.05 7.93 -8.08
N ALA A 428 12.23 7.43 -8.48
CA ALA A 428 13.23 8.22 -9.22
C ALA A 428 12.77 8.61 -10.64
N GLY A 429 11.52 8.36 -11.02
CA GLY A 429 10.86 8.94 -12.19
C GLY A 429 9.85 10.04 -11.84
N TYR A 430 9.56 10.25 -10.55
CA TYR A 430 8.79 11.39 -10.04
C TYR A 430 9.70 12.53 -9.60
N ASP A 431 10.91 12.22 -9.07
CA ASP A 431 11.87 13.22 -8.55
C ASP A 431 13.24 13.26 -9.25
N LYS A 432 13.47 12.45 -10.30
CA LYS A 432 14.47 12.91 -11.26
C LYS A 432 13.81 14.07 -11.96
N ALA A 433 14.46 15.22 -11.96
CA ALA A 433 14.28 16.21 -13.01
C ALA A 433 14.18 15.43 -14.32
N SER A 434 12.95 15.22 -14.79
CA SER A 434 12.68 14.88 -16.17
C SER A 434 13.53 15.88 -16.95
N ALA A 435 14.40 15.39 -17.84
CA ALA A 435 15.23 16.26 -18.65
C ALA A 435 14.38 17.47 -19.05
N ALA A 436 14.87 18.68 -18.73
CA ALA A 436 14.07 19.89 -18.81
C ALA A 436 13.29 19.88 -20.13
N LEU A 437 11.96 20.03 -20.04
CA LEU A 437 11.10 20.00 -21.21
C LEU A 437 11.64 21.04 -22.20
N SER A 438 11.87 20.64 -23.45
CA SER A 438 12.35 21.61 -24.44
C SER A 438 11.32 22.74 -24.55
N LYS A 439 11.74 23.97 -24.86
CA LYS A 439 10.78 25.08 -25.04
C LYS A 439 9.70 24.77 -26.07
N ALA A 440 10.02 23.96 -27.08
CA ALA A 440 9.07 23.50 -28.09
C ALA A 440 8.06 22.50 -27.51
N ASP A 441 8.52 21.53 -26.72
CA ASP A 441 7.64 20.56 -26.06
C ASP A 441 6.77 21.21 -24.98
N GLU A 442 7.30 22.21 -24.27
CA GLU A 442 6.52 23.01 -23.31
C GLU A 442 5.38 23.76 -24.01
N ALA A 443 5.65 24.38 -25.17
CA ALA A 443 4.62 25.06 -25.96
C ALA A 443 3.54 24.08 -26.44
N LEU A 444 3.91 22.86 -26.84
CA LEU A 444 2.96 21.82 -27.25
C LEU A 444 2.13 21.30 -26.08
N LEU A 445 2.73 21.14 -24.90
CA LEU A 445 2.01 20.75 -23.71
C LEU A 445 1.02 21.82 -23.25
N ARG A 446 1.41 23.11 -23.29
CA ARG A 446 0.48 24.24 -23.10
C ARG A 446 -0.63 24.26 -24.15
N HIS A 447 -0.33 23.86 -25.39
CA HIS A 447 -1.35 23.75 -26.43
C HIS A 447 -2.38 22.64 -26.12
N ALA A 448 -1.96 21.51 -25.55
CA ALA A 448 -2.87 20.48 -25.05
C ALA A 448 -3.75 20.98 -23.90
N ILE A 449 -3.20 21.79 -22.97
CA ILE A 449 -3.98 22.47 -21.93
C ILE A 449 -4.98 23.44 -22.56
N GLU A 450 -4.61 24.19 -23.61
CA GLU A 450 -5.56 25.06 -24.31
C GLU A 450 -6.69 24.27 -25.00
N CYS A 451 -6.39 23.10 -25.57
CA CYS A 451 -7.43 22.20 -26.08
C CYS A 451 -8.43 21.79 -24.98
N SER A 452 -7.95 21.56 -23.75
CA SER A 452 -8.83 21.25 -22.61
C SER A 452 -9.74 22.44 -22.24
N ARG A 453 -9.26 23.68 -22.37
CA ARG A 453 -10.07 24.90 -22.18
C ARG A 453 -11.13 25.03 -23.29
N ARG A 454 -10.76 24.74 -24.54
CA ARG A 454 -11.73 24.70 -25.66
C ARG A 454 -12.81 23.64 -25.43
N ALA A 455 -12.44 22.45 -24.93
CA ALA A 455 -13.40 21.39 -24.60
C ALA A 455 -14.47 21.88 -23.61
N VAL A 456 -14.06 22.57 -22.53
CA VAL A 456 -14.99 23.17 -21.55
C VAL A 456 -15.90 24.20 -22.22
N LYS A 457 -15.34 25.11 -23.03
CA LYS A 457 -16.12 26.11 -23.76
C LYS A 457 -17.16 25.49 -24.70
N ASN A 458 -16.84 24.31 -25.25
CA ASN A 458 -17.71 23.52 -26.12
C ASN A 458 -18.71 22.63 -25.35
N GLY A 459 -18.74 22.70 -24.01
CA GLY A 459 -19.67 21.95 -23.18
C GLY A 459 -19.21 20.55 -22.77
N ASN A 460 -17.92 20.24 -22.91
CA ASN A 460 -17.32 18.95 -22.52
C ASN A 460 -16.46 19.07 -21.25
N HIS A 461 -16.00 17.93 -20.75
CA HIS A 461 -15.07 17.87 -19.62
C HIS A 461 -13.68 18.41 -19.98
N PRO A 462 -12.90 18.93 -19.01
CA PRO A 462 -11.64 19.64 -19.24
C PRO A 462 -10.47 18.71 -19.62
N PHE A 463 -10.52 18.08 -20.78
CA PHE A 463 -9.43 17.26 -21.30
C PHE A 463 -9.13 17.60 -22.76
N GLY A 464 -7.85 17.68 -23.09
CA GLY A 464 -7.36 18.02 -24.42
C GLY A 464 -6.01 17.36 -24.71
N CYS A 465 -5.74 17.08 -25.98
CA CYS A 465 -4.46 16.53 -26.40
C CYS A 465 -4.05 17.04 -27.79
N VAL A 466 -2.76 16.90 -28.08
CA VAL A 466 -2.12 17.27 -29.34
C VAL A 466 -1.20 16.13 -29.75
N ILE A 467 -1.39 15.59 -30.96
CA ILE A 467 -0.47 14.62 -31.55
C ILE A 467 0.41 15.36 -32.57
N VAL A 468 1.72 15.20 -32.43
CA VAL A 468 2.72 15.82 -33.29
C VAL A 468 3.40 14.75 -34.12
N VAL A 469 3.41 14.95 -35.44
CA VAL A 469 4.15 14.12 -36.39
C VAL A 469 5.44 14.86 -36.74
N ARG A 470 6.60 14.28 -36.41
CA ARG A 470 7.91 14.89 -36.68
C ARG A 470 8.79 14.04 -37.57
N LYS A 471 9.60 14.68 -38.39
CA LYS A 471 10.72 14.05 -39.10
C LYS A 471 11.88 13.78 -38.14
N SER A 472 12.83 12.95 -38.60
CA SER A 472 14.05 12.61 -37.87
C SER A 472 14.98 13.80 -37.58
N ASP A 473 14.85 14.89 -38.34
CA ASP A 473 15.59 16.15 -38.14
C ASP A 473 14.93 17.09 -37.10
N GLY A 474 13.73 16.72 -36.60
CA GLY A 474 12.97 17.48 -35.60
C GLY A 474 11.86 18.37 -36.17
N ASP A 475 11.73 18.48 -37.50
CA ASP A 475 10.70 19.31 -38.13
C ASP A 475 9.31 18.74 -37.91
N VAL A 476 8.37 19.61 -37.49
CA VAL A 476 6.94 19.25 -37.35
C VAL A 476 6.29 19.20 -38.73
N VAL A 477 5.78 18.03 -39.10
CA VAL A 477 5.06 17.77 -40.35
C VAL A 477 3.58 18.06 -40.20
N GLU A 478 3.01 17.68 -39.05
CA GLU A 478 1.59 17.85 -38.76
C GLU A 478 1.37 17.90 -37.25
N THR A 479 0.36 18.67 -36.87
CA THR A 479 -0.17 18.76 -35.51
C THR A 479 -1.65 18.45 -35.56
N ILE A 480 -2.11 17.52 -34.72
CA ILE A 480 -3.50 17.08 -34.65
C ILE A 480 -4.02 17.39 -33.26
N ASP A 481 -4.88 18.39 -33.18
CA ASP A 481 -5.55 18.77 -31.94
C ASP A 481 -6.78 17.90 -31.71
N ALA A 482 -7.02 17.51 -30.46
CA ALA A 482 -8.23 16.82 -30.07
C ALA A 482 -8.74 17.24 -28.69
N GLU A 483 -10.05 17.26 -28.56
CA GLU A 483 -10.78 17.65 -27.36
C GLU A 483 -11.60 16.47 -26.83
N ASN A 484 -11.89 16.50 -25.53
CA ASN A 484 -12.93 15.65 -24.97
C ASN A 484 -14.27 15.96 -25.64
N ARG A 485 -15.03 14.91 -25.99
CA ARG A 485 -16.36 15.01 -26.59
C ARG A 485 -17.39 14.11 -25.92
N VAL A 486 -17.14 13.70 -24.68
CA VAL A 486 -18.01 12.76 -23.95
C VAL A 486 -19.45 13.28 -23.87
N VAL A 487 -19.63 14.56 -23.60
CA VAL A 487 -20.94 15.18 -23.44
C VAL A 487 -21.57 15.45 -24.79
N THR A 488 -20.84 16.10 -25.71
CA THR A 488 -21.40 16.53 -27.00
C THR A 488 -21.72 15.37 -27.94
N ASP A 489 -20.93 14.30 -27.90
CA ASP A 489 -21.12 13.13 -28.77
C ASP A 489 -21.97 12.05 -28.07
N ASN A 490 -22.30 12.23 -26.78
CA ASN A 490 -22.94 11.23 -25.92
C ASN A 490 -22.21 9.85 -25.99
N ASP A 491 -20.88 9.90 -26.06
CA ASP A 491 -19.99 8.75 -26.20
C ASP A 491 -19.03 8.71 -24.99
N PRO A 492 -19.21 7.77 -24.04
CA PRO A 492 -18.35 7.69 -22.86
C PRO A 492 -16.88 7.35 -23.21
N SER A 493 -16.60 6.92 -24.44
CA SER A 493 -15.24 6.66 -24.91
C SER A 493 -14.56 7.86 -25.57
N ALA A 494 -15.28 8.98 -25.80
CA ALA A 494 -14.79 10.14 -26.54
C ALA A 494 -13.86 11.05 -25.71
N HIS A 495 -12.90 10.44 -25.02
CA HIS A 495 -11.80 11.13 -24.34
C HIS A 495 -10.88 11.80 -25.36
N ALA A 496 -10.17 12.85 -24.94
CA ALA A 496 -9.32 13.64 -25.83
C ALA A 496 -8.31 12.77 -26.58
N GLU A 497 -7.62 11.84 -25.90
CA GLU A 497 -6.64 10.95 -26.53
C GLU A 497 -7.30 9.95 -27.48
N MET A 498 -8.50 9.47 -27.16
CA MET A 498 -9.26 8.58 -28.05
C MET A 498 -9.66 9.30 -29.33
N CYS A 499 -10.15 10.54 -29.20
CA CYS A 499 -10.44 11.42 -30.33
C CYS A 499 -9.17 11.70 -31.15
N GLY A 500 -8.04 11.98 -30.50
CA GLY A 500 -6.75 12.20 -31.14
C GLY A 500 -6.28 10.99 -31.95
N VAL A 501 -6.34 9.78 -31.39
CA VAL A 501 -5.98 8.54 -32.10
C VAL A 501 -6.90 8.30 -33.30
N ARG A 502 -8.20 8.57 -33.19
CA ARG A 502 -9.15 8.48 -34.31
C ARG A 502 -8.79 9.46 -35.44
N LEU A 503 -8.47 10.72 -35.09
CA LEU A 503 -8.06 11.74 -36.05
C LEU A 503 -6.71 11.40 -36.71
N LEU A 504 -5.75 10.89 -35.94
CA LEU A 504 -4.47 10.41 -36.44
C LEU A 504 -4.66 9.29 -37.47
N GLY A 505 -5.55 8.32 -37.21
CA GLY A 505 -5.86 7.26 -38.18
C GLY A 505 -6.35 7.82 -39.52
N THR A 506 -7.23 8.83 -39.48
CA THR A 506 -7.72 9.53 -40.68
C THR A 506 -6.60 10.28 -41.40
N ALA A 507 -5.78 11.03 -40.66
CA ALA A 507 -4.64 11.77 -41.23
C ALA A 507 -3.61 10.82 -41.88
N ALA A 508 -3.31 9.70 -41.23
CA ALA A 508 -2.40 8.68 -41.74
C ALA A 508 -2.94 8.00 -43.01
N ALA A 509 -4.25 7.73 -43.07
CA ALA A 509 -4.89 7.20 -44.26
C ALA A 509 -4.76 8.18 -45.45
N ALA A 510 -5.00 9.47 -45.22
CA ALA A 510 -4.84 10.52 -46.24
C ALA A 510 -3.38 10.72 -46.67
N ALA A 511 -2.42 10.50 -45.77
CA ALA A 511 -0.98 10.62 -46.03
C ALA A 511 -0.38 9.40 -46.77
N ARG A 512 -1.10 8.29 -46.88
CA ARG A 512 -0.55 6.99 -47.31
C ARG A 512 0.01 7.00 -48.74
N GLU A 513 -0.72 7.58 -49.69
CA GLU A 513 -0.29 7.62 -51.10
C GLU A 513 0.91 8.55 -51.30
N SER A 514 0.93 9.67 -50.58
CA SER A 514 2.00 10.67 -50.65
C SER A 514 3.23 10.31 -49.82
N LYS A 515 3.17 9.24 -49.01
CA LYS A 515 4.24 8.83 -48.07
C LYS A 515 4.66 9.95 -47.13
N ARG A 516 3.75 10.88 -46.85
CA ARG A 516 4.06 12.12 -46.12
C ARG A 516 4.53 11.88 -44.68
N PHE A 517 4.16 10.74 -44.10
CA PHE A 517 4.56 10.34 -42.76
C PHE A 517 5.65 9.26 -42.72
N ASP A 518 6.21 8.85 -43.88
CA ASP A 518 7.26 7.83 -43.89
C ASP A 518 8.49 8.32 -43.11
N GLY A 519 8.96 7.51 -42.17
CA GLY A 519 10.09 7.84 -41.30
C GLY A 519 9.82 8.90 -40.23
N CYS A 520 8.56 9.31 -40.04
CA CYS A 520 8.20 10.24 -38.97
C CYS A 520 7.97 9.53 -37.63
N SER A 521 8.23 10.24 -36.53
CA SER A 521 7.84 9.86 -35.18
C SER A 521 6.52 10.52 -34.79
N PHE A 522 5.72 9.84 -33.96
CA PHE A 522 4.44 10.35 -33.47
C PHE A 522 4.49 10.54 -31.95
N GLU A 523 4.26 11.76 -31.50
CA GLU A 523 4.35 12.15 -30.09
C GLU A 523 3.00 12.70 -29.62
N LEU A 524 2.48 12.20 -28.51
CA LEU A 524 1.25 12.67 -27.89
C LEU A 524 1.57 13.59 -26.71
N PHE A 525 1.02 14.80 -26.72
CA PHE A 525 0.99 15.75 -25.61
C PHE A 525 -0.44 15.81 -25.07
N THR A 526 -0.64 15.63 -23.77
CA THR A 526 -1.99 15.64 -23.17
C THR A 526 -2.06 16.50 -21.91
N SER A 527 -3.21 17.14 -21.70
CA SER A 527 -3.48 17.99 -20.54
C SER A 527 -3.46 17.20 -19.23
N THR A 528 -3.75 15.90 -19.27
CA THR A 528 -3.91 15.05 -18.10
C THR A 528 -3.39 13.64 -18.38
N GLU A 529 -2.89 12.95 -17.36
CA GLU A 529 -2.38 11.59 -17.49
C GLU A 529 -3.42 10.66 -18.17
N PRO A 530 -3.09 9.96 -19.28
CA PRO A 530 -4.04 9.13 -20.00
C PRO A 530 -4.57 7.98 -19.14
N CYS A 531 -5.90 7.81 -19.09
CA CYS A 531 -6.49 6.67 -18.39
C CYS A 531 -6.19 5.33 -19.10
N VAL A 532 -6.53 4.21 -18.46
CA VAL A 532 -6.28 2.87 -19.00
C VAL A 532 -6.94 2.60 -20.36
N MET A 533 -8.11 3.17 -20.62
CA MET A 533 -8.78 3.09 -21.92
C MET A 533 -7.96 3.80 -23.00
N CYS A 534 -7.57 5.05 -22.75
CA CYS A 534 -6.72 5.83 -23.64
C CYS A 534 -5.37 5.13 -23.88
N CYS A 535 -4.76 4.57 -22.83
CA CYS A 535 -3.52 3.79 -22.94
C CYS A 535 -3.66 2.60 -23.90
N GLY A 536 -4.79 1.88 -23.83
CA GLY A 536 -5.09 0.80 -24.76
C GLY A 536 -5.10 1.27 -26.22
N ALA A 537 -5.79 2.37 -26.52
CA ALA A 537 -5.84 2.92 -27.87
C ALA A 537 -4.48 3.47 -28.35
N ILE A 538 -3.75 4.18 -27.47
CA ILE A 538 -2.39 4.66 -27.77
C ILE A 538 -1.49 3.48 -28.14
N TYR A 539 -1.52 2.40 -27.35
CA TYR A 539 -0.72 1.20 -27.61
C TYR A 539 -1.08 0.55 -28.95
N TRP A 540 -2.37 0.28 -29.17
CA TRP A 540 -2.89 -0.40 -30.36
C TRP A 540 -2.95 0.47 -31.62
N SER A 541 -2.69 1.77 -31.52
CA SER A 541 -2.51 2.63 -32.69
C SER A 541 -1.31 2.20 -33.55
N PHE A 542 -0.32 1.54 -32.94
CA PHE A 542 0.99 1.22 -33.54
C PHE A 542 1.75 2.42 -34.12
N MET A 543 1.35 3.65 -33.79
CA MET A 543 1.95 4.88 -34.31
C MET A 543 2.64 5.69 -33.21
N ILE A 544 1.96 5.91 -32.08
CA ILE A 544 2.45 6.83 -31.04
C ILE A 544 3.61 6.22 -30.25
N ASP A 545 4.79 6.84 -30.28
CA ASP A 545 6.01 6.33 -29.65
C ASP A 545 6.35 7.03 -28.34
N ARG A 546 5.78 8.23 -28.12
CA ARG A 546 6.04 9.07 -26.96
C ARG A 546 4.75 9.71 -26.45
N VAL A 547 4.59 9.76 -25.13
CA VAL A 547 3.48 10.41 -24.41
C VAL A 547 4.09 11.39 -23.41
N VAL A 548 3.65 12.64 -23.45
CA VAL A 548 4.00 13.71 -22.52
C VAL A 548 2.71 14.23 -21.88
N TYR A 549 2.61 14.22 -20.55
CA TYR A 549 1.39 14.64 -19.86
C TYR A 549 1.63 15.75 -18.84
N ALA A 550 0.61 16.58 -18.63
CA ALA A 550 0.68 17.70 -17.72
C ALA A 550 0.19 17.39 -16.30
N CYS A 551 -1.12 17.32 -16.10
CA CYS A 551 -1.74 16.99 -14.82
C CYS A 551 -1.59 15.49 -14.51
N PRO A 552 -0.99 15.08 -13.37
CA PRO A 552 -0.96 13.67 -12.96
C PRO A 552 -2.35 13.21 -12.49
N GLU A 553 -2.59 11.90 -12.52
CA GLU A 553 -3.84 11.30 -12.04
C GLU A 553 -4.18 11.73 -10.59
N ALA A 554 -3.18 11.74 -9.70
CA ALA A 554 -3.33 12.20 -8.32
C ALA A 554 -3.69 13.69 -8.21
N GLY A 555 -3.37 14.50 -9.21
CA GLY A 555 -3.77 15.91 -9.30
C GLY A 555 -5.24 16.04 -9.69
N LEU A 556 -5.68 15.29 -10.71
CA LEU A 556 -7.07 15.22 -11.13
C LEU A 556 -8.00 14.73 -10.00
N ALA A 557 -7.59 13.67 -9.30
CA ALA A 557 -8.37 13.03 -8.25
C ALA A 557 -8.77 14.01 -7.12
N ARG A 558 -7.92 15.00 -6.82
CA ARG A 558 -8.22 16.07 -5.83
C ARG A 558 -9.47 16.89 -6.18
N HIS A 559 -9.83 16.96 -7.45
CA HIS A 559 -10.90 17.82 -7.96
C HIS A 559 -12.10 17.02 -8.47
N ALA A 560 -11.85 15.90 -9.17
CA ALA A 560 -12.89 15.11 -9.83
C ALA A 560 -13.39 13.91 -9.00
N GLY A 561 -12.70 13.54 -7.91
CA GLY A 561 -12.96 12.33 -7.13
C GLY A 561 -12.11 11.13 -7.58
N ASP A 562 -12.09 10.08 -6.75
CA ASP A 562 -11.30 8.88 -6.98
C ASP A 562 -12.02 7.88 -7.90
N ASP A 563 -11.55 7.75 -9.15
CA ASP A 563 -11.90 6.64 -10.03
C ASP A 563 -10.64 5.98 -10.59
N PHE A 564 -10.50 4.68 -10.31
CA PHE A 564 -9.55 3.72 -10.87
C PHE A 564 -8.11 4.22 -11.12
N LEU A 565 -7.28 4.15 -10.07
CA LEU A 565 -5.88 4.60 -10.03
C LEU A 565 -4.89 3.64 -10.71
N ALA A 566 -4.76 3.71 -12.03
CA ALA A 566 -3.75 2.94 -12.76
C ALA A 566 -2.94 3.84 -13.69
N SER A 567 -1.71 4.15 -13.28
CA SER A 567 -0.82 5.06 -14.02
C SER A 567 -0.67 4.64 -15.48
N CYS A 568 -0.68 5.63 -16.38
CA CYS A 568 -0.45 5.41 -17.80
C CYS A 568 0.93 4.79 -18.05
N ARG A 569 1.91 5.18 -17.23
CA ARG A 569 3.29 4.71 -17.29
C ARG A 569 3.35 3.22 -17.00
N GLU A 570 2.64 2.76 -15.98
CA GLU A 570 2.57 1.35 -15.61
C GLU A 570 1.78 0.54 -16.63
N THR A 571 0.69 1.11 -17.14
CA THR A 571 -0.19 0.47 -18.11
C THR A 571 0.52 0.23 -19.44
N LEU A 572 1.14 1.27 -20.02
CA LEU A 572 1.90 1.17 -21.27
C LEU A 572 3.18 0.34 -21.10
N ALA A 573 3.77 0.33 -19.90
CA ALA A 573 4.94 -0.49 -19.57
C ALA A 573 4.70 -2.01 -19.64
N LYS A 574 3.44 -2.46 -19.58
CA LYS A 574 3.07 -3.88 -19.73
C LYS A 574 3.04 -4.34 -21.20
N GLY A 575 3.07 -3.41 -22.15
CA GLY A 575 3.10 -3.68 -23.59
C GLY A 575 4.47 -4.18 -24.08
N LYS A 576 4.47 -4.94 -25.20
CA LYS A 576 5.72 -5.36 -25.86
C LYS A 576 6.37 -4.23 -26.67
N ARG A 577 5.56 -3.31 -27.21
CA ARG A 577 6.03 -2.11 -27.92
C ARG A 577 6.43 -1.05 -26.89
N PRO A 578 7.70 -0.61 -26.85
CA PRO A 578 8.12 0.43 -25.92
C PRO A 578 7.50 1.76 -26.34
N ILE A 579 6.77 2.40 -25.41
CA ILE A 579 6.24 3.76 -25.56
C ILE A 579 6.87 4.58 -24.45
N LYS A 580 7.53 5.68 -24.82
CA LYS A 580 8.21 6.57 -23.87
C LYS A 580 7.18 7.46 -23.20
N VAL A 581 7.08 7.41 -21.87
CA VAL A 581 6.14 8.24 -21.10
C VAL A 581 6.94 9.26 -20.29
N GLU A 582 6.57 10.53 -20.37
CA GLU A 582 7.22 11.66 -19.69
C GLU A 582 6.18 12.58 -19.06
N GLY A 583 6.51 13.18 -17.92
CA GLY A 583 5.58 13.95 -17.10
C GLY A 583 5.52 13.42 -15.66
N PRO A 584 4.84 14.15 -14.76
CA PRO A 584 4.05 15.35 -15.05
C PRO A 584 4.92 16.60 -15.32
N PHE A 585 4.43 17.52 -16.15
CA PHE A 585 5.02 18.85 -16.39
C PHE A 585 3.92 19.91 -16.38
N LEU A 586 4.19 21.14 -15.95
CA LEU A 586 3.14 22.19 -15.89
C LEU A 586 1.89 21.76 -15.08
N ALA A 587 2.09 20.90 -14.06
CA ALA A 587 0.98 20.30 -13.31
C ALA A 587 0.08 21.35 -12.66
N GLU A 588 0.66 22.36 -12.02
CA GLU A 588 -0.10 23.45 -11.38
C GLU A 588 -1.02 24.20 -12.37
N GLU A 589 -0.54 24.46 -13.59
CA GLU A 589 -1.31 25.14 -14.62
C GLU A 589 -2.43 24.28 -15.20
N ALA A 590 -2.18 22.98 -15.37
CA ALA A 590 -3.19 22.04 -15.84
C ALA A 590 -4.25 21.75 -14.75
N GLU A 591 -3.84 21.65 -13.49
CA GLU A 591 -4.73 21.45 -12.33
C GLU A 591 -5.67 22.65 -12.11
N GLN A 592 -5.25 23.87 -12.45
CA GLN A 592 -6.08 25.07 -12.30
C GLN A 592 -7.44 24.95 -13.01
N LEU A 593 -7.48 24.46 -14.25
CA LEU A 593 -8.74 24.29 -14.99
C LEU A 593 -9.65 23.25 -14.34
N HIS A 594 -9.06 22.17 -13.80
CA HIS A 594 -9.81 21.14 -13.07
C HIS A 594 -10.39 21.69 -11.76
N ALA A 595 -9.62 22.51 -11.03
CA ALA A 595 -10.08 23.17 -9.82
C ALA A 595 -11.26 24.14 -10.07
N GLU A 596 -11.29 24.79 -11.23
CA GLU A 596 -12.37 25.69 -11.64
C GLU A 596 -13.63 24.92 -12.13
N PHE A 597 -13.45 23.80 -12.83
CA PHE A 597 -14.55 23.07 -13.48
C PHE A 597 -15.31 22.13 -12.53
N TRP A 598 -14.59 21.23 -11.84
CA TRP A 598 -15.22 20.08 -11.18
C TRP A 598 -16.13 20.43 -9.99
N PRO A 599 -15.81 21.38 -9.11
CA PRO A 599 -16.70 21.73 -7.99
C PRO A 599 -18.10 22.16 -8.45
N GLY A 600 -18.18 22.99 -9.51
CA GLY A 600 -19.45 23.44 -10.07
C GLY A 600 -20.22 22.31 -10.78
N PHE A 601 -19.51 21.46 -11.52
CA PHE A 601 -20.10 20.30 -12.19
C PHE A 601 -20.65 19.26 -11.19
N LEU A 602 -19.90 18.94 -10.14
CA LEU A 602 -20.34 17.99 -9.12
C LEU A 602 -21.53 18.53 -8.32
N ALA A 603 -21.58 19.84 -8.06
CA ALA A 603 -22.73 20.48 -7.42
C ALA A 603 -23.99 20.38 -8.29
N SER A 604 -23.89 20.56 -9.62
CA SER A 604 -25.04 20.47 -10.52
C SER A 604 -25.59 19.04 -10.65
N LEU A 605 -24.71 18.02 -10.62
CA LEU A 605 -25.14 16.62 -10.54
C LEU A 605 -25.95 16.35 -9.26
N GLY A 606 -25.52 16.90 -8.13
CA GLY A 606 -26.24 16.79 -6.85
C GLY A 606 -27.66 17.39 -6.87
N GLU A 607 -27.92 18.41 -7.70
CA GLU A 607 -29.25 18.98 -7.90
C GLU A 607 -30.12 18.12 -8.85
N VAL A 608 -29.53 17.54 -9.90
CA VAL A 608 -30.23 16.65 -10.85
C VAL A 608 -30.75 15.38 -10.15
N PHE A 609 -29.98 14.82 -9.21
CA PHE A 609 -30.42 13.65 -8.43
C PHE A 609 -31.43 13.97 -7.32
N ARG A 610 -31.69 15.26 -7.01
CA ARG A 610 -32.80 15.67 -6.11
C ARG A 610 -34.13 15.86 -6.86
N GLY A 611 -34.12 15.95 -8.19
CA GLY A 611 -35.30 16.25 -9.02
C GLY A 611 -35.72 15.17 -10.03
N GLY A 612 -35.04 14.03 -10.10
CA GLY A 612 -35.34 12.95 -11.06
C GLY A 612 -36.53 12.07 -10.63
N PRO A 613 -37.34 11.55 -11.58
CA PRO A 613 -38.48 10.69 -11.28
C PRO A 613 -38.04 9.35 -10.67
N GLU A 614 -38.80 8.84 -9.70
CA GLU A 614 -38.64 7.49 -9.14
C GLU A 614 -38.58 6.45 -10.26
N ILE A 615 -37.39 5.87 -10.48
CA ILE A 615 -37.23 4.69 -11.32
C ILE A 615 -37.73 3.51 -10.49
N LYS A 616 -38.96 3.05 -10.76
CA LYS A 616 -39.47 1.80 -10.18
C LYS A 616 -38.60 0.62 -10.63
N PRO A 617 -38.25 -0.31 -9.72
CA PRO A 617 -37.43 -1.46 -10.04
C PRO A 617 -38.16 -2.38 -11.04
N LEU A 618 -37.40 -2.87 -12.03
CA LEU A 618 -37.77 -4.02 -12.87
C LEU A 618 -37.52 -5.33 -12.12
#